data_AF-A0A9Q0SVW0-F1
#
_entry.id   AF-A0A9Q0SVW0-F1
#
_cell.length_a   1.000
_cell.length_b   1.000
_cell.length_c   1.000
_cell.angle_alpha   90.00
_cell.angle_beta   90.00
_cell.angle_gamma   90.00
#
_symmetry.space_group_name_H-M   'P 1'
#
loop_
_entity.id
_entity.type
_entity.pdbx_description
1 polymer ?
#
loop_
_entity_poly.entity_id
_entity_poly.type
_entity_poly.pdbx_seq_one_letter_code
_entity_poly.pdbx_strand_id
1 'polypeptide(L)'
;MTSTSEDLFDFIASTLKQFVEKEENGSEPSSVRTRELGLTFSFPVRQLSIHSGILIKWTKGFAIEDMVGKEVVGLLEAALVRSGLDMRAAVLVNDAVGTLALGHYDDADTVAAVIIGTGTNACYLERADAIIKCQGHLITSGCMAVNMEWGNFWSSHLPRTSYDIDLDLESPNPNDQGFEKMISGIYLGDIVRRVILRMSQESDIFGPVSSRLSVPFILQAPLLAAMHEDDSPELKEVDKILKETLEISEVSLKVRKLVVRICDVVTRRAARLAAAGIAGNLEEDWTGWKWRCRRWKK
;
A
#
# COMPACT_ATOMS: atom_id res chain seq x y z
N MET A 1 -0.47 -17.17 -2.03
CA MET A 1 0.39 -18.12 -2.76
C MET A 1 1.42 -18.63 -1.78
N THR A 2 1.48 -19.94 -1.53
CA THR A 2 2.53 -20.60 -0.76
C THR A 2 3.70 -20.89 -1.70
N SER A 3 4.57 -19.90 -1.87
CA SER A 3 5.79 -19.97 -2.66
C SER A 3 6.96 -19.72 -1.69
N THR A 4 8.13 -20.28 -1.96
CA THR A 4 9.33 -20.08 -1.13
C THR A 4 10.01 -18.75 -1.43
N SER A 5 10.89 -18.29 -0.54
CA SER A 5 11.74 -17.13 -0.81
C SER A 5 12.59 -17.33 -2.08
N GLU A 6 13.07 -18.54 -2.34
CA GLU A 6 13.83 -18.89 -3.54
C GLU A 6 12.99 -18.69 -4.81
N ASP A 7 11.77 -19.25 -4.84
CA ASP A 7 10.86 -19.11 -5.99
C ASP A 7 10.59 -17.63 -6.33
N LEU A 8 10.37 -16.79 -5.32
CA LEU A 8 10.12 -15.36 -5.51
C LEU A 8 11.32 -14.67 -6.17
N PHE A 9 12.52 -14.88 -5.63
CA PHE A 9 13.71 -14.17 -6.13
C PHE A 9 14.24 -14.75 -7.45
N ASP A 10 14.07 -16.05 -7.69
CA ASP A 10 14.38 -16.66 -8.99
C ASP A 10 13.43 -16.17 -10.08
N PHE A 11 12.15 -15.96 -9.75
CA PHE A 11 11.21 -15.29 -10.65
C PHE A 11 11.63 -13.85 -10.97
N ILE A 12 12.06 -13.08 -9.96
CA ILE A 12 12.56 -11.72 -10.17
C ILE A 12 13.82 -11.71 -11.04
N ALA A 13 14.80 -12.57 -10.73
CA ALA A 13 16.07 -12.63 -11.45
C ALA A 13 15.91 -13.09 -12.90
N SER A 14 15.05 -14.10 -13.15
CA SER A 14 14.74 -14.55 -14.51
C SER A 14 14.01 -13.48 -15.34
N THR A 15 13.09 -12.73 -14.72
CA THR A 15 12.42 -11.60 -15.37
C THR A 15 13.41 -10.49 -15.72
N LEU A 16 14.33 -10.16 -14.79
CA LEU A 16 15.37 -9.16 -15.04
C LEU A 16 16.32 -9.58 -16.16
N LYS A 17 16.67 -10.87 -16.22
CA LYS A 17 17.50 -11.41 -17.31
C LYS A 17 16.86 -11.22 -18.67
N GLN A 18 15.58 -11.56 -18.80
CA GLN A 18 14.83 -11.36 -20.05
C GLN A 18 14.77 -9.88 -20.46
N PHE A 19 14.61 -8.97 -19.48
CA PHE A 19 14.62 -7.53 -19.74
C PHE A 19 15.99 -7.08 -20.28
N VAL A 20 17.07 -7.48 -19.61
CA VAL A 20 18.45 -7.15 -20.00
C VAL A 20 18.78 -7.65 -21.41
N GLU A 21 18.50 -8.92 -21.69
CA GLU A 21 18.75 -9.54 -22.99
C GLU A 21 17.97 -8.83 -24.12
N LYS A 22 16.74 -8.36 -23.82
CA LYS A 22 15.91 -7.64 -24.78
C LYS A 22 16.43 -6.23 -25.07
N GLU A 23 16.83 -5.48 -24.04
CA GLU A 23 17.32 -4.11 -24.20
C GLU A 23 18.73 -4.07 -24.83
N GLU A 24 19.52 -5.15 -24.69
CA GLU A 24 20.89 -5.23 -25.18
C GLU A 24 21.04 -5.71 -26.63
N ASN A 25 19.95 -5.81 -27.39
CA ASN A 25 19.90 -6.21 -28.80
C ASN A 25 20.99 -5.55 -29.70
N GLY A 26 22.21 -6.08 -29.68
CA GLY A 26 23.34 -5.74 -30.56
C GLY A 26 24.49 -4.90 -29.96
N SER A 27 24.46 -4.51 -28.68
CA SER A 27 25.60 -3.82 -28.05
C SER A 27 26.38 -4.79 -27.17
N GLU A 28 27.69 -4.92 -27.35
CA GLU A 28 28.49 -5.73 -26.44
C GLU A 28 28.30 -5.23 -24.99
N PRO A 29 28.09 -6.13 -24.03
CA PRO A 29 28.04 -5.73 -22.63
C PRO A 29 29.37 -5.04 -22.32
N SER A 30 29.30 -3.75 -21.94
CA SER A 30 30.47 -3.00 -21.50
C SER A 30 31.04 -3.70 -20.26
N SER A 31 32.03 -4.57 -20.49
CA SER A 31 32.57 -5.58 -19.56
C SER A 31 33.43 -5.00 -18.44
N VAL A 32 33.27 -3.71 -18.14
CA VAL A 32 34.18 -2.97 -17.27
C VAL A 32 33.57 -2.68 -15.89
N ARG A 33 32.26 -2.82 -15.69
CA ARG A 33 31.62 -2.51 -14.40
C ARG A 33 30.36 -3.36 -14.13
N THR A 34 30.34 -4.02 -12.97
CA THR A 34 29.14 -4.65 -12.39
C THR A 34 28.00 -3.65 -12.34
N ARG A 35 26.82 -4.03 -12.83
CA ARG A 35 25.67 -3.12 -12.90
C ARG A 35 25.04 -2.95 -11.52
N GLU A 36 24.57 -1.74 -11.25
CA GLU A 36 23.93 -1.38 -9.99
C GLU A 36 22.42 -1.29 -10.19
N LEU A 37 21.65 -1.93 -9.30
CA LEU A 37 20.20 -1.84 -9.27
C LEU A 37 19.72 -1.23 -7.95
N GLY A 38 18.61 -0.48 -8.01
CA GLY A 38 17.85 -0.09 -6.83
C GLY A 38 16.68 -1.03 -6.62
N LEU A 39 16.65 -1.70 -5.47
CA LEU A 39 15.57 -2.59 -5.08
C LEU A 39 14.53 -1.80 -4.28
N THR A 40 13.41 -1.47 -4.91
CA THR A 40 12.22 -0.99 -4.17
C THR A 40 11.48 -2.19 -3.60
N PHE A 41 11.48 -2.34 -2.28
CA PHE A 41 10.87 -3.46 -1.58
C PHE A 41 9.82 -2.94 -0.58
N SER A 42 8.58 -2.91 -1.02
CA SER A 42 7.45 -2.26 -0.35
C SER A 42 6.85 -3.05 0.82
N PHE A 43 7.70 -3.52 1.73
CA PHE A 43 7.29 -4.28 2.92
C PHE A 43 8.06 -3.79 4.16
N PRO A 44 7.53 -4.04 5.38
CA PRO A 44 8.24 -3.71 6.61
C PRO A 44 9.61 -4.40 6.68
N VAL A 45 10.67 -3.62 6.55
CA VAL A 45 12.06 -4.07 6.59
C VAL A 45 12.80 -3.35 7.70
N ARG A 46 13.55 -4.12 8.50
CA ARG A 46 14.55 -3.57 9.40
C ARG A 46 15.81 -3.27 8.59
N GLN A 47 15.90 -2.03 8.14
CA GLN A 47 17.05 -1.54 7.38
C GLN A 47 18.32 -1.60 8.24
N LEU A 48 19.36 -2.29 7.75
CA LEU A 48 20.67 -2.38 8.41
C LEU A 48 21.67 -1.39 7.81
N SER A 49 21.57 -1.15 6.50
CA SER A 49 22.35 -0.17 5.74
C SER A 49 21.54 0.29 4.52
N ILE A 50 22.07 1.21 3.71
CA ILE A 50 21.37 1.64 2.48
C ILE A 50 21.09 0.49 1.49
N HIS A 51 21.88 -0.59 1.53
CA HIS A 51 21.78 -1.74 0.63
C HIS A 51 21.56 -3.06 1.38
N SER A 52 21.03 -3.01 2.60
CA SER A 52 20.75 -4.22 3.37
C SER A 52 19.58 -4.03 4.33
N GLY A 53 18.76 -5.06 4.45
CA GLY A 53 17.62 -5.06 5.34
C GLY A 53 17.02 -6.44 5.56
N ILE A 54 16.47 -6.63 6.75
CA ILE A 54 15.81 -7.88 7.15
C ILE A 54 14.30 -7.71 7.07
N LEU A 55 13.60 -8.61 6.36
CA LEU A 55 12.14 -8.61 6.34
C LEU A 55 11.59 -8.86 7.75
N ILE A 56 10.75 -7.95 8.25
CA ILE A 56 10.11 -8.08 9.56
C ILE A 56 8.85 -8.93 9.46
N LYS A 57 7.97 -8.59 8.52
CA LYS A 57 6.70 -9.30 8.27
C LYS A 57 6.15 -8.97 6.89
N TRP A 58 5.37 -9.88 6.35
CA TRP A 58 4.61 -9.62 5.14
C TRP A 58 3.34 -8.82 5.41
N THR A 59 2.95 -8.02 4.42
CA THR A 59 1.70 -7.25 4.38
C THR A 59 1.04 -7.47 3.02
N LYS A 60 -0.10 -6.80 2.74
CA LYS A 60 -0.74 -6.80 1.41
C LYS A 60 -1.12 -8.21 0.90
N GLY A 61 -1.41 -9.14 1.82
CA GLY A 61 -1.80 -10.51 1.49
C GLY A 61 -0.66 -11.47 1.11
N PHE A 62 0.61 -11.04 1.21
CA PHE A 62 1.76 -11.92 1.05
C PHE A 62 1.96 -12.81 2.30
N ALA A 63 2.44 -14.04 2.08
CA ALA A 63 2.66 -15.01 3.15
C ALA A 63 3.74 -16.04 2.73
N ILE A 64 5.00 -15.59 2.61
CA ILE A 64 6.16 -16.44 2.34
C ILE A 64 6.90 -16.67 3.66
N GLU A 65 6.55 -17.73 4.37
CA GLU A 65 6.97 -17.95 5.76
C GLU A 65 8.49 -18.01 5.92
N ASP A 66 9.17 -18.70 5.00
CA ASP A 66 10.61 -18.91 5.08
C ASP A 66 11.42 -17.64 4.83
N MET A 67 10.82 -16.55 4.33
CA MET A 67 11.51 -15.27 4.12
C MET A 67 11.54 -14.40 5.37
N VAL A 68 10.62 -14.58 6.31
CA VAL A 68 10.52 -13.72 7.49
C VAL A 68 11.81 -13.84 8.32
N GLY A 69 12.43 -12.71 8.64
CA GLY A 69 13.71 -12.66 9.36
C GLY A 69 14.95 -12.88 8.48
N LYS A 70 14.81 -13.08 7.16
CA LYS A 70 15.94 -13.17 6.22
C LYS A 70 16.33 -11.81 5.66
N GLU A 71 17.59 -11.71 5.23
CA GLU A 71 18.17 -10.54 4.59
C GLU A 71 17.73 -10.51 3.10
N VAL A 72 17.07 -9.43 2.71
CA VAL A 72 16.34 -9.32 1.43
C VAL A 72 17.30 -9.23 0.24
N VAL A 73 18.37 -8.44 0.37
CA VAL A 73 19.30 -8.16 -0.73
C VAL A 73 20.15 -9.38 -1.07
N GLY A 74 20.62 -10.11 -0.07
CA GLY A 74 21.38 -11.34 -0.22
C GLY A 74 20.57 -12.44 -0.88
N LEU A 75 19.26 -12.51 -0.63
CA LEU A 75 18.38 -13.43 -1.36
C LEU A 75 18.26 -13.04 -2.84
N LEU A 76 18.11 -11.75 -3.15
CA LEU A 76 18.10 -11.27 -4.53
C LEU A 76 19.46 -11.53 -5.22
N GLU A 77 20.57 -11.16 -4.61
CA GLU A 77 21.90 -11.32 -5.18
C GLU A 77 22.25 -12.79 -5.41
N ALA A 78 21.86 -13.69 -4.50
CA ALA A 78 21.99 -15.13 -4.73
C ALA A 78 21.20 -15.59 -5.97
N ALA A 79 19.98 -15.08 -6.19
CA ALA A 79 19.17 -15.39 -7.36
C ALA A 79 19.75 -14.81 -8.66
N LEU A 80 20.33 -13.60 -8.60
CA LEU A 80 21.03 -12.97 -9.73
C LEU A 80 22.25 -13.80 -10.16
N VAL A 81 23.04 -14.27 -9.20
CA VAL A 81 24.19 -15.17 -9.44
C VAL A 81 23.73 -16.48 -10.08
N ARG A 82 22.68 -17.12 -9.54
CA ARG A 82 22.10 -18.35 -10.13
C ARG A 82 21.61 -18.14 -11.57
N SER A 83 21.10 -16.94 -11.88
CA SER A 83 20.61 -16.57 -13.21
C SER A 83 21.71 -16.15 -14.19
N GLY A 84 22.95 -16.00 -13.72
CA GLY A 84 24.11 -15.57 -14.52
C GLY A 84 24.15 -14.07 -14.79
N LEU A 85 23.56 -13.24 -13.93
CA LEU A 85 23.55 -11.78 -14.05
C LEU A 85 24.67 -11.15 -13.18
N ASP A 86 25.58 -10.39 -13.79
CA ASP A 86 26.59 -9.58 -13.07
C ASP A 86 25.99 -8.24 -12.65
N MET A 87 25.21 -8.28 -11.56
CA MET A 87 24.54 -7.12 -10.98
C MET A 87 24.58 -7.17 -9.45
N ARG A 88 24.52 -5.99 -8.83
CA ARG A 88 24.46 -5.83 -7.37
C ARG A 88 23.38 -4.85 -6.96
N ALA A 89 22.75 -5.07 -5.81
CA ALA A 89 21.80 -4.11 -5.26
C ALA A 89 22.56 -2.97 -4.57
N ALA A 90 22.54 -1.78 -5.17
CA ALA A 90 23.20 -0.60 -4.61
C ALA A 90 22.37 0.08 -3.52
N VAL A 91 21.04 -0.11 -3.56
CA VAL A 91 20.11 0.45 -2.59
C VAL A 91 18.91 -0.47 -2.41
N LEU A 92 18.45 -0.59 -1.17
CA LEU A 92 17.18 -1.17 -0.77
C LEU A 92 16.32 -0.04 -0.21
N VAL A 93 15.15 0.20 -0.81
CA VAL A 93 14.30 1.33 -0.47
C VAL A 93 12.83 0.92 -0.35
N ASN A 94 12.08 1.56 0.53
CA ASN A 94 10.62 1.43 0.58
C ASN A 94 9.99 2.28 -0.53
N ASP A 95 8.82 1.89 -1.05
CA ASP A 95 8.12 2.64 -2.10
C ASP A 95 7.85 4.09 -1.72
N ALA A 96 7.35 4.37 -0.51
CA ALA A 96 7.08 5.74 -0.07
C ALA A 96 8.37 6.58 0.01
N VAL A 97 9.49 5.98 0.41
CA VAL A 97 10.80 6.65 0.43
C VAL A 97 11.29 6.93 -0.99
N GLY A 98 11.13 5.98 -1.90
CA GLY A 98 11.48 6.16 -3.32
C GLY A 98 10.62 7.25 -3.97
N THR A 99 9.32 7.28 -3.68
CA THR A 99 8.40 8.35 -4.13
C THR A 99 8.82 9.71 -3.58
N LEU A 100 9.17 9.81 -2.29
CA LEU A 100 9.68 11.06 -1.71
C LEU A 100 10.98 11.49 -2.37
N ALA A 101 11.93 10.56 -2.57
CA ALA A 101 13.22 10.88 -3.18
C ALA A 101 13.07 11.40 -4.61
N LEU A 102 12.21 10.78 -5.42
CA LEU A 102 11.91 11.24 -6.78
C LEU A 102 11.22 12.61 -6.76
N GLY A 103 10.19 12.77 -5.94
CA GLY A 103 9.48 14.03 -5.82
C GLY A 103 10.37 15.17 -5.34
N HIS A 104 11.26 14.91 -4.38
CA HIS A 104 12.23 15.89 -3.88
C HIS A 104 13.35 16.21 -4.88
N TYR A 105 13.70 15.26 -5.75
CA TYR A 105 14.64 15.49 -6.84
C TYR A 105 14.05 16.45 -7.88
N ASP A 106 12.76 16.29 -8.22
CA ASP A 106 12.06 17.14 -9.18
C ASP A 106 11.65 18.50 -8.57
N ASP A 107 11.22 18.51 -7.30
CA ASP A 107 10.79 19.68 -6.56
C ASP A 107 11.25 19.62 -5.10
N ALA A 108 12.20 20.50 -4.74
CA ALA A 108 12.78 20.57 -3.40
C ALA A 108 11.76 20.92 -2.29
N ASP A 109 10.58 21.45 -2.63
CA ASP A 109 9.48 21.69 -1.67
C ASP A 109 8.69 20.40 -1.35
N THR A 110 8.95 19.30 -2.04
CA THR A 110 8.38 17.98 -1.70
C THR A 110 9.01 17.47 -0.41
N VAL A 111 8.24 17.49 0.68
CA VAL A 111 8.66 17.05 2.02
C VAL A 111 7.96 15.78 2.51
N ALA A 112 6.92 15.33 1.81
CA ALA A 112 6.18 14.13 2.14
C ALA A 112 5.70 13.41 0.87
N ALA A 113 5.61 12.09 0.96
CA ALA A 113 5.05 11.21 -0.05
C ALA A 113 4.04 10.26 0.60
N VAL A 114 2.99 9.96 -0.13
CA VAL A 114 1.90 9.10 0.33
C VAL A 114 1.58 8.07 -0.73
N ILE A 115 1.50 6.82 -0.33
CA ILE A 115 1.06 5.70 -1.16
C ILE A 115 -0.38 5.41 -0.80
N ILE A 116 -1.29 5.52 -1.78
CA ILE A 116 -2.70 5.16 -1.67
C ILE A 116 -3.03 4.20 -2.82
N GLY A 117 -3.08 2.91 -2.52
CA GLY A 117 -3.33 1.86 -3.52
C GLY A 117 -3.81 0.57 -2.86
N THR A 118 -3.25 -0.58 -3.29
CA THR A 118 -3.53 -1.88 -2.66
C THR A 118 -3.24 -1.85 -1.16
N GLY A 119 -2.09 -1.28 -0.79
CA GLY A 119 -1.77 -0.90 0.58
C GLY A 119 -1.71 0.61 0.74
N THR A 120 -1.32 1.06 1.91
CA THR A 120 -1.10 2.48 2.16
C THR A 120 0.10 2.72 3.05
N ASN A 121 0.89 3.74 2.70
CA ASN A 121 2.04 4.15 3.48
C ASN A 121 2.27 5.65 3.34
N ALA A 122 3.07 6.22 4.24
CA ALA A 122 3.56 7.58 4.13
C ALA A 122 5.04 7.64 4.48
N CYS A 123 5.72 8.57 3.84
CA CYS A 123 7.09 8.94 4.16
C CYS A 123 7.18 10.46 4.20
N TYR A 124 7.98 11.00 5.11
CA TYR A 124 8.27 12.43 5.17
C TYR A 124 9.72 12.69 5.55
N LEU A 125 10.17 13.92 5.33
CA LEU A 125 11.53 14.35 5.63
C LEU A 125 11.58 15.03 7.01
N GLU A 126 12.11 14.33 8.00
CA GLU A 126 12.25 14.85 9.36
C GLU A 126 13.65 15.42 9.59
N ARG A 127 13.79 16.34 10.53
CA ARG A 127 15.08 16.78 11.04
C ARG A 127 15.74 15.68 11.85
N ALA A 128 17.02 15.45 11.59
CA ALA A 128 17.81 14.48 12.33
C ALA A 128 17.81 14.74 13.85
N ASP A 129 17.72 16.00 14.27
CA ASP A 129 17.70 16.42 15.68
C ASP A 129 16.36 16.14 16.40
N ALA A 130 15.26 16.00 15.66
CA ALA A 130 13.95 15.66 16.20
C ALA A 130 13.79 14.14 16.42
N ILE A 131 14.55 13.32 15.71
CA ILE A 131 14.52 11.87 15.84
C ILE A 131 15.37 11.45 17.05
N ILE A 132 14.72 11.28 18.20
CA ILE A 132 15.38 10.86 19.46
C ILE A 132 16.19 9.56 19.27
N LYS A 133 15.69 8.63 18.45
CA LYS A 133 16.37 7.35 18.13
C LYS A 133 17.69 7.53 17.36
N CYS A 134 17.91 8.68 16.75
CA CYS A 134 19.12 9.01 16.00
C CYS A 134 20.12 9.84 16.83
N GLN A 135 19.80 10.20 18.08
CA GLN A 135 20.72 10.94 18.93
C GLN A 135 22.01 10.15 19.17
N GLY A 136 23.15 10.80 18.97
CA GLY A 136 24.47 10.16 19.05
C GLY A 136 24.99 9.58 17.72
N HIS A 137 24.17 9.57 16.66
CA HIS A 137 24.61 9.24 15.31
C HIS A 137 25.00 10.52 14.54
N LEU A 138 26.11 10.46 13.81
CA LEU A 138 26.54 11.55 12.92
C LEU A 138 25.70 11.54 11.65
N ILE A 139 24.69 12.42 11.58
CA ILE A 139 23.88 12.65 10.38
C ILE A 139 24.31 13.99 9.77
N THR A 140 25.05 13.92 8.67
CA THR A 140 25.67 15.10 8.03
C THR A 140 24.70 15.96 7.23
N SER A 141 23.59 15.38 6.74
CA SER A 141 22.54 16.08 5.96
C SER A 141 21.67 17.00 6.82
N GLY A 142 21.58 16.78 8.13
CA GLY A 142 20.66 17.49 9.02
C GLY A 142 19.20 17.04 8.94
N CYS A 143 18.84 16.23 7.95
CA CYS A 143 17.52 15.63 7.76
C CYS A 143 17.61 14.12 7.45
N MET A 144 16.51 13.41 7.67
CA MET A 144 16.37 11.97 7.49
C MET A 144 14.97 11.66 6.96
N ALA A 145 14.87 10.84 5.91
CA ALA A 145 13.59 10.33 5.45
C ALA A 145 13.05 9.31 6.46
N VAL A 146 11.81 9.52 6.92
CA VAL A 146 11.12 8.63 7.87
C VAL A 146 10.06 7.88 7.10
N ASN A 147 10.28 6.58 6.88
CA ASN A 147 9.22 5.66 6.47
C ASN A 147 8.31 5.39 7.67
N MET A 148 7.05 5.80 7.60
CA MET A 148 6.15 5.74 8.75
C MET A 148 5.53 4.35 8.97
N GLU A 149 5.39 3.55 7.90
CA GLU A 149 4.59 2.31 7.93
C GLU A 149 3.23 2.54 8.60
N TRP A 150 2.58 3.66 8.26
CA TRP A 150 1.41 4.18 8.98
C TRP A 150 0.17 3.28 8.94
N GLY A 151 0.20 2.23 8.10
CA GLY A 151 -0.89 1.28 7.97
C GLY A 151 -1.17 0.58 9.29
N ASN A 152 -0.13 0.42 10.13
CA ASN A 152 -0.22 -0.16 11.45
C ASN A 152 -0.65 0.84 12.55
N PHE A 153 -0.98 2.08 12.18
CA PHE A 153 -1.48 3.07 13.13
C PHE A 153 -2.76 2.55 13.80
N TRP A 154 -2.81 2.71 15.13
CA TRP A 154 -3.94 2.28 15.94
C TRP A 154 -4.30 3.34 16.97
N SER A 155 -5.59 3.64 17.06
CA SER A 155 -6.14 4.54 18.06
C SER A 155 -7.59 4.16 18.37
N SER A 156 -8.00 4.32 19.63
CA SER A 156 -9.41 4.19 20.03
C SER A 156 -10.30 5.27 19.38
N HIS A 157 -9.70 6.33 18.82
CA HIS A 157 -10.42 7.38 18.11
C HIS A 157 -10.67 7.05 16.63
N LEU A 158 -10.11 5.95 16.09
CA LEU A 158 -10.46 5.50 14.74
C LEU A 158 -11.94 5.05 14.72
N PRO A 159 -12.75 5.57 13.77
CA PRO A 159 -14.20 5.30 13.72
C PRO A 159 -14.48 3.92 13.10
N ARG A 160 -14.04 2.85 13.78
CA ARG A 160 -14.24 1.47 13.35
C ARG A 160 -15.69 1.06 13.55
N THR A 161 -16.31 0.60 12.47
CA THR A 161 -17.64 -0.01 12.47
C THR A 161 -17.54 -1.51 12.78
N SER A 162 -18.68 -2.17 13.00
CA SER A 162 -18.72 -3.64 13.07
C SER A 162 -18.16 -4.28 11.80
N TYR A 163 -18.37 -3.69 10.62
CA TYR A 163 -17.84 -4.21 9.36
C TYR A 163 -16.31 -4.18 9.31
N ASP A 164 -15.69 -3.13 9.86
CA ASP A 164 -14.22 -3.04 9.94
C ASP A 164 -13.66 -4.07 10.94
N ILE A 165 -14.37 -4.30 12.05
CA ILE A 165 -13.99 -5.28 13.07
C ILE A 165 -14.07 -6.70 12.51
N ASP A 166 -15.18 -7.05 11.85
CA ASP A 166 -15.36 -8.37 11.25
C ASP A 166 -14.33 -8.62 10.14
N LEU A 167 -14.06 -7.61 9.31
CA LEU A 167 -13.01 -7.67 8.28
C LEU A 167 -11.63 -7.92 8.90
N ASP A 168 -11.30 -7.22 9.98
CA ASP A 168 -10.03 -7.40 10.68
C ASP A 168 -9.88 -8.81 11.26
N LEU A 169 -10.92 -9.31 11.93
CA LEU A 169 -10.94 -10.64 12.54
C LEU A 169 -10.80 -11.78 11.52
N GLU A 170 -11.40 -11.62 10.33
CA GLU A 170 -11.33 -12.60 9.24
C GLU A 170 -10.09 -12.44 8.34
N SER A 171 -9.29 -11.39 8.55
CA SER A 171 -8.07 -11.16 7.76
C SER A 171 -6.95 -12.14 8.15
N PRO A 172 -5.94 -12.35 7.27
CA PRO A 172 -4.78 -13.18 7.60
C PRO A 172 -3.95 -12.66 8.80
N ASN A 173 -4.11 -11.39 9.15
CA ASN A 173 -3.36 -10.69 10.18
C ASN A 173 -4.30 -9.87 11.10
N PRO A 174 -5.11 -10.53 11.96
CA PRO A 174 -6.04 -9.83 12.85
C PRO A 174 -5.32 -8.89 13.83
N ASN A 175 -5.92 -7.73 14.12
CA ASN A 175 -5.38 -6.65 14.97
C ASN A 175 -4.14 -5.92 14.43
N ASP A 176 -3.66 -6.29 13.23
CA ASP A 176 -2.57 -5.64 12.53
C ASP A 176 -3.12 -4.78 11.38
N GLN A 177 -2.36 -3.76 10.96
CA GLN A 177 -2.70 -2.93 9.79
C GLN A 177 -4.09 -2.25 9.88
N GLY A 178 -4.53 -1.89 11.08
CA GLY A 178 -5.88 -1.39 11.33
C GLY A 178 -6.23 -0.12 10.53
N PHE A 179 -5.29 0.82 10.39
CA PHE A 179 -5.50 2.02 9.59
C PHE A 179 -5.55 1.69 8.09
N GLU A 180 -4.64 0.82 7.62
CA GLU A 180 -4.62 0.36 6.22
C GLU A 180 -5.94 -0.33 5.83
N LYS A 181 -6.46 -1.21 6.69
CA LYS A 181 -7.75 -1.89 6.49
C LYS A 181 -8.93 -0.95 6.31
N MET A 182 -8.87 0.25 6.87
CA MET A 182 -9.94 1.24 6.76
C MET A 182 -9.87 2.09 5.49
N ILE A 183 -8.70 2.21 4.85
CA ILE A 183 -8.47 3.20 3.79
C ILE A 183 -7.94 2.64 2.46
N SER A 184 -7.27 1.48 2.46
CA SER A 184 -6.61 0.97 1.26
C SER A 184 -7.58 0.23 0.34
N GLY A 185 -7.31 0.30 -0.97
CA GLY A 185 -8.24 -0.15 -2.01
C GLY A 185 -8.61 -1.62 -1.94
N ILE A 186 -7.72 -2.48 -1.40
CA ILE A 186 -8.00 -3.92 -1.27
C ILE A 186 -9.17 -4.21 -0.31
N TYR A 187 -9.41 -3.34 0.68
CA TYR A 187 -10.41 -3.57 1.73
C TYR A 187 -11.73 -2.83 1.50
N LEU A 188 -11.72 -1.69 0.78
CA LEU A 188 -12.93 -0.86 0.61
C LEU A 188 -14.09 -1.64 -0.03
N GLY A 189 -13.81 -2.45 -1.04
CA GLY A 189 -14.82 -3.28 -1.69
C GLY A 189 -15.36 -4.39 -0.79
N ASP A 190 -14.53 -4.99 0.08
CA ASP A 190 -15.00 -5.98 1.04
C ASP A 190 -15.88 -5.36 2.13
N ILE A 191 -15.61 -4.12 2.53
CA ILE A 191 -16.49 -3.37 3.44
C ILE A 191 -17.85 -3.13 2.78
N VAL A 192 -17.88 -2.70 1.51
CA VAL A 192 -19.13 -2.54 0.75
C VAL A 192 -19.89 -3.87 0.64
N ARG A 193 -19.20 -4.98 0.35
CA ARG A 193 -19.79 -6.33 0.33
C ARG A 193 -20.45 -6.67 1.67
N ARG A 194 -19.77 -6.43 2.80
CA ARG A 194 -20.29 -6.71 4.15
C ARG A 194 -21.54 -5.88 4.47
N VAL A 195 -21.57 -4.61 4.06
CA VAL A 195 -22.76 -3.77 4.20
C VAL A 195 -23.92 -4.33 3.38
N ILE A 196 -23.70 -4.68 2.11
CA ILE A 196 -24.74 -5.26 1.24
C ILE A 196 -25.23 -6.59 1.82
N LEU A 197 -24.34 -7.48 2.26
CA LEU A 197 -24.69 -8.74 2.91
C LEU A 197 -25.60 -8.52 4.11
N ARG A 198 -25.24 -7.58 5.00
CA ARG A 198 -26.06 -7.28 6.17
C ARG A 198 -27.44 -6.77 5.77
N MET A 199 -27.51 -5.88 4.80
CA MET A 199 -28.79 -5.34 4.31
C MET A 199 -29.67 -6.40 3.66
N SER A 200 -29.09 -7.34 2.90
CA SER A 200 -29.83 -8.47 2.32
C SER A 200 -30.36 -9.46 3.37
N GLN A 201 -29.69 -9.56 4.53
CA GLN A 201 -30.15 -10.41 5.64
C GLN A 201 -31.28 -9.76 6.45
N GLU A 202 -31.31 -8.42 6.52
CA GLU A 202 -32.31 -7.67 7.28
C GLU A 202 -33.52 -7.24 6.45
N SER A 203 -33.41 -7.26 5.13
CA SER A 203 -34.45 -6.78 4.21
C SER A 203 -34.41 -7.50 2.87
N ASP A 204 -35.56 -7.59 2.21
CA ASP A 204 -35.78 -8.18 0.89
C ASP A 204 -35.46 -7.24 -0.29
N ILE A 205 -34.89 -6.05 -0.04
CA ILE A 205 -34.59 -5.06 -1.09
C ILE A 205 -33.66 -5.57 -2.21
N PHE A 206 -32.84 -6.58 -1.92
CA PHE A 206 -31.94 -7.24 -2.88
C PHE A 206 -32.47 -8.61 -3.35
N GLY A 207 -33.69 -8.98 -2.95
CA GLY A 207 -34.24 -10.32 -3.17
C GLY A 207 -33.59 -11.37 -2.26
N PRO A 208 -33.57 -12.65 -2.66
CA PRO A 208 -32.89 -13.71 -1.93
C PRO A 208 -31.41 -13.40 -1.70
N VAL A 209 -30.89 -13.74 -0.51
CA VAL A 209 -29.48 -13.52 -0.17
C VAL A 209 -28.60 -14.35 -1.10
N SER A 210 -27.80 -13.68 -1.93
CA SER A 210 -26.83 -14.34 -2.79
C SER A 210 -25.69 -14.97 -1.99
N SER A 211 -25.31 -16.20 -2.34
CA SER A 211 -24.15 -16.89 -1.76
C SER A 211 -22.82 -16.20 -2.10
N ARG A 212 -22.77 -15.46 -3.21
CA ARG A 212 -21.60 -14.68 -3.65
C ARG A 212 -21.21 -13.61 -2.64
N LEU A 213 -22.19 -13.08 -1.89
CA LEU A 213 -21.93 -12.10 -0.83
C LEU A 213 -21.13 -12.69 0.34
N SER A 214 -21.02 -14.01 0.47
CA SER A 214 -20.18 -14.67 1.48
C SER A 214 -18.73 -14.89 1.03
N VAL A 215 -18.39 -14.58 -0.23
CA VAL A 215 -17.03 -14.73 -0.77
C VAL A 215 -16.22 -13.48 -0.42
N PRO A 216 -15.19 -13.57 0.43
CA PRO A 216 -14.35 -12.42 0.79
C PRO A 216 -13.67 -11.83 -0.46
N PHE A 217 -13.53 -10.51 -0.50
CA PHE A 217 -12.82 -9.76 -1.55
C PHE A 217 -13.37 -9.96 -2.98
N ILE A 218 -14.60 -10.46 -3.13
CA ILE A 218 -15.26 -10.60 -4.44
C ILE A 218 -15.48 -9.24 -5.13
N LEU A 219 -15.74 -8.19 -4.35
CA LEU A 219 -15.79 -6.81 -4.83
C LEU A 219 -14.40 -6.20 -4.68
N GLN A 220 -13.64 -6.19 -5.78
CA GLN A 220 -12.32 -5.56 -5.83
C GLN A 220 -12.43 -4.05 -6.12
N ALA A 221 -11.35 -3.32 -5.87
CA ALA A 221 -11.29 -1.87 -6.06
C ALA A 221 -11.78 -1.39 -7.45
N PRO A 222 -11.45 -2.05 -8.59
CA PRO A 222 -11.96 -1.61 -9.89
C PRO A 222 -13.48 -1.71 -10.03
N LEU A 223 -14.09 -2.75 -9.41
CA LEU A 223 -15.55 -2.91 -9.40
C LEU A 223 -16.21 -1.85 -8.52
N LEU A 224 -15.61 -1.55 -7.37
CA LEU A 224 -16.07 -0.47 -6.50
C LEU A 224 -16.02 0.88 -7.21
N ALA A 225 -14.91 1.19 -7.90
CA ALA A 225 -14.76 2.42 -8.68
C ALA A 225 -15.80 2.52 -9.79
N ALA A 226 -15.98 1.44 -10.58
CA ALA A 226 -16.99 1.39 -11.63
C ALA A 226 -18.42 1.62 -11.11
N MET A 227 -18.78 1.07 -9.94
CA MET A 227 -20.07 1.36 -9.32
C MET A 227 -20.18 2.79 -8.78
N HIS A 228 -19.09 3.36 -8.27
CA HIS A 228 -19.08 4.70 -7.67
C HIS A 228 -19.11 5.82 -8.72
N GLU A 229 -18.48 5.58 -9.87
CA GLU A 229 -18.37 6.52 -11.00
C GLU A 229 -19.53 6.41 -12.01
N ASP A 230 -20.42 5.41 -11.86
CA ASP A 230 -21.58 5.24 -12.74
C ASP A 230 -22.56 6.40 -12.58
N ASP A 231 -22.52 7.32 -13.54
CA ASP A 231 -23.39 8.49 -13.64
C ASP A 231 -24.56 8.26 -14.63
N SER A 232 -24.67 7.05 -15.18
CA SER A 232 -25.72 6.76 -16.16
C SER A 232 -27.11 6.85 -15.52
N PRO A 233 -28.16 7.32 -16.24
CA PRO A 233 -29.49 7.51 -15.67
C PRO A 233 -30.08 6.27 -14.99
N GLU A 234 -29.70 5.09 -15.50
CA GLU A 234 -30.16 3.79 -15.01
C GLU A 234 -29.17 3.07 -14.09
N LEU A 235 -27.96 3.61 -13.89
CA LEU A 235 -26.87 2.96 -13.17
C LEU A 235 -26.55 1.57 -13.74
N LYS A 236 -26.19 1.53 -15.03
CA LYS A 236 -25.99 0.29 -15.81
C LYS A 236 -24.78 -0.51 -15.34
N GLU A 237 -23.68 0.12 -14.97
CA GLU A 237 -22.50 -0.58 -14.44
C GLU A 237 -22.80 -1.13 -13.04
N VAL A 238 -23.54 -0.40 -12.21
CA VAL A 238 -24.03 -0.93 -10.93
C VAL A 238 -24.90 -2.16 -11.15
N ASP A 239 -25.87 -2.10 -12.07
CA ASP A 239 -26.73 -3.23 -12.39
C ASP A 239 -25.93 -4.45 -12.87
N LYS A 240 -24.99 -4.21 -13.78
CA LYS A 240 -24.11 -5.23 -14.34
C LYS A 240 -23.26 -5.90 -13.26
N ILE A 241 -22.62 -5.14 -12.38
CA ILE A 241 -21.76 -5.68 -11.32
C ILE A 241 -22.59 -6.46 -10.30
N LEU A 242 -23.75 -5.94 -9.89
CA LEU A 242 -24.67 -6.67 -9.02
C LEU A 242 -25.08 -8.01 -9.63
N LYS A 243 -25.42 -8.03 -10.92
CA LYS A 243 -25.86 -9.22 -11.63
C LYS A 243 -24.73 -10.22 -11.89
N GLU A 244 -23.64 -9.77 -12.49
CA GLU A 244 -22.56 -10.64 -12.98
C GLU A 244 -21.60 -11.06 -11.88
N THR A 245 -21.34 -10.19 -10.89
CA THR A 245 -20.37 -10.48 -9.82
C THR A 245 -21.07 -11.06 -8.59
N LEU A 246 -22.17 -10.42 -8.17
CA LEU A 246 -22.87 -10.77 -6.93
C LEU A 246 -24.09 -11.67 -7.15
N GLU A 247 -24.47 -11.99 -8.38
CA GLU A 247 -25.68 -12.78 -8.70
C GLU A 247 -26.98 -12.17 -8.10
N ILE A 248 -27.00 -10.85 -7.94
CA ILE A 248 -28.15 -10.07 -7.49
C ILE A 248 -28.81 -9.46 -8.73
N SER A 249 -29.98 -9.96 -9.10
CA SER A 249 -30.71 -9.55 -10.31
C SER A 249 -32.00 -8.81 -9.96
N GLU A 250 -32.57 -8.13 -10.97
CA GLU A 250 -33.91 -7.51 -10.90
C GLU A 250 -34.05 -6.41 -9.83
N VAL A 251 -32.95 -5.77 -9.46
CA VAL A 251 -32.95 -4.68 -8.48
C VAL A 251 -33.53 -3.40 -9.08
N SER A 252 -34.34 -2.70 -8.29
CA SER A 252 -34.89 -1.40 -8.71
C SER A 252 -33.81 -0.33 -8.79
N LEU A 253 -34.04 0.72 -9.60
CA LEU A 253 -33.16 1.90 -9.65
C LEU A 253 -32.94 2.54 -8.25
N LYS A 254 -33.93 2.46 -7.35
CA LYS A 254 -33.79 2.95 -5.96
C LYS A 254 -32.73 2.17 -5.19
N VAL A 255 -32.65 0.87 -5.39
CA VAL A 255 -31.67 -0.03 -4.77
C VAL A 255 -30.29 0.18 -5.40
N ARG A 256 -30.19 0.35 -6.72
CA ARG A 256 -28.92 0.73 -7.36
C ARG A 256 -28.37 2.06 -6.82
N LYS A 257 -29.22 3.08 -6.67
CA LYS A 257 -28.85 4.35 -6.01
C LYS A 257 -28.42 4.19 -4.56
N LEU A 258 -28.96 3.20 -3.85
CA LEU A 258 -28.54 2.87 -2.49
C LEU A 258 -27.14 2.26 -2.47
N VAL A 259 -26.82 1.36 -3.40
CA VAL A 259 -25.48 0.80 -3.58
C VAL A 259 -24.45 1.90 -3.86
N VAL A 260 -24.75 2.84 -4.75
CA VAL A 260 -23.87 4.01 -5.00
C VAL A 260 -23.64 4.82 -3.73
N ARG A 261 -24.67 5.06 -2.91
CA ARG A 261 -24.53 5.75 -1.62
C ARG A 261 -23.64 4.98 -0.63
N ILE A 262 -23.74 3.65 -0.59
CA ILE A 262 -22.87 2.83 0.25
C ILE A 262 -21.42 2.99 -0.20
N CYS A 263 -21.16 2.93 -1.52
CA CYS A 263 -19.84 3.16 -2.10
C CYS A 263 -19.30 4.54 -1.69
N ASP A 264 -20.09 5.60 -1.87
CA ASP A 264 -19.71 6.97 -1.51
C ASP A 264 -19.41 7.13 -0.01
N VAL A 265 -20.19 6.52 0.89
CA VAL A 265 -19.91 6.58 2.33
C VAL A 265 -18.57 5.92 2.67
N VAL A 266 -18.31 4.73 2.12
CA VAL A 266 -17.07 3.99 2.39
C VAL A 266 -15.86 4.71 1.80
N THR A 267 -15.92 5.16 0.55
CA THR A 267 -14.80 5.86 -0.12
C THR A 267 -14.55 7.23 0.50
N ARG A 268 -15.61 7.98 0.84
CA ARG A 268 -15.48 9.28 1.53
C ARG A 268 -14.88 9.14 2.92
N ARG A 269 -15.25 8.10 3.68
CA ARG A 269 -14.62 7.79 4.96
C ARG A 269 -13.12 7.54 4.78
N ALA A 270 -12.75 6.68 3.82
CA ALA A 270 -11.36 6.37 3.52
C ALA A 270 -10.55 7.63 3.17
N ALA A 271 -11.07 8.46 2.28
CA ALA A 271 -10.43 9.71 1.87
C ALA A 271 -10.23 10.68 3.05
N ARG A 272 -11.22 10.82 3.93
CA ARG A 272 -11.12 11.69 5.12
C ARG A 272 -10.11 11.18 6.13
N LEU A 273 -10.03 9.86 6.33
CA LEU A 273 -9.03 9.26 7.21
C LEU A 273 -7.62 9.41 6.64
N ALA A 274 -7.43 9.18 5.34
CA ALA A 274 -6.16 9.43 4.67
C ALA A 274 -5.74 10.90 4.81
N ALA A 275 -6.65 11.84 4.55
CA ALA A 275 -6.40 13.27 4.72
C ALA A 275 -6.02 13.64 6.18
N ALA A 276 -6.65 13.02 7.18
CA ALA A 276 -6.30 13.22 8.58
C ALA A 276 -4.88 12.69 8.90
N GLY A 277 -4.50 11.53 8.33
CA GLY A 277 -3.13 11.01 8.43
C GLY A 277 -2.11 11.95 7.82
N ILE A 278 -2.38 12.47 6.62
CA ILE A 278 -1.51 13.44 5.94
C ILE A 278 -1.37 14.73 6.76
N ALA A 279 -2.49 15.26 7.26
CA ALA A 279 -2.49 16.45 8.10
C ALA A 279 -1.67 16.24 9.39
N GLY A 280 -1.78 15.07 10.01
CA GLY A 280 -0.97 14.71 11.18
C GLY A 280 0.54 14.76 10.89
N ASN A 281 0.97 14.23 9.75
CA ASN A 281 2.38 14.28 9.34
C ASN A 281 2.85 15.73 9.15
N LEU A 282 2.05 16.54 8.46
CA LEU A 282 2.40 17.94 8.18
C LEU A 282 2.39 18.82 9.44
N GLU A 283 1.52 18.55 10.43
CA GLU A 283 1.50 19.33 11.68
C GLU A 283 2.74 19.10 12.54
N GLU A 284 3.25 17.86 12.61
CA GLU A 284 4.53 17.59 13.28
C GLU A 284 5.68 18.33 12.59
N ASP A 285 5.75 18.29 11.25
CA ASP A 285 6.73 19.05 10.48
C ASP A 285 6.61 20.57 10.69
N TRP A 286 5.39 21.11 10.63
CA TRP A 286 5.14 22.55 10.66
C TRP A 286 5.38 23.17 12.03
N THR A 287 5.11 22.45 13.13
CA THR A 287 5.45 22.92 14.47
C THR A 287 6.96 23.02 14.64
N GLY A 288 7.73 22.11 14.05
CA GLY A 288 9.19 22.21 13.93
C GLY A 288 9.67 23.42 13.12
N TRP A 289 9.02 23.73 12.00
CA TRP A 289 9.36 24.87 11.13
C TRP A 289 8.99 26.24 11.70
N LYS A 290 7.86 26.35 12.44
CA LYS A 290 7.43 27.60 13.12
C LYS A 290 8.49 28.16 14.07
N TRP A 291 9.31 27.32 14.70
CA TRP A 291 10.41 27.75 15.55
C TRP A 291 11.51 28.50 14.79
N ARG A 292 11.70 28.27 13.49
CA ARG A 292 12.73 28.95 12.66
C ARG A 292 12.23 30.23 11.99
N CYS A 293 10.98 30.33 11.55
CA CYS A 293 10.44 31.62 11.07
C CYS A 293 10.49 32.71 12.16
N ARG A 294 10.53 32.34 13.45
CA ARG A 294 10.81 33.25 14.57
C ARG A 294 12.29 33.56 14.80
N ARG A 295 13.22 32.70 14.34
CA ARG A 295 14.67 32.92 14.42
C ARG A 295 15.25 33.72 13.25
N TRP A 296 14.55 33.80 12.12
CA TRP A 296 14.95 34.64 10.97
C TRP A 296 14.37 36.07 11.02
N LYS A 297 13.55 36.39 12.03
CA LYS A 297 13.03 37.74 12.31
C LYS A 297 13.70 38.42 13.53
N LYS A 298 14.97 38.11 13.80
CA LYS A 298 15.80 38.87 14.73
C LYS A 298 17.16 39.14 14.12
#